data_AF-A0A443HII6-F1
#
_entry.id   AF-A0A443HII6-F1
#
_cell.length_a   1.000
_cell.length_b   1.000
_cell.length_c   1.000
_cell.angle_alpha   90.00
_cell.angle_beta   90.00
_cell.angle_gamma   90.00
#
_symmetry.space_group_name_H-M   'P 1'
#
loop_
_entity.id
_entity.type
_entity.pdbx_description
1 polymer ?
#
loop_
_entity_poly.entity_id
_entity_poly.type
_entity_poly.pdbx_seq_one_letter_code
_entity_poly.pdbx_strand_id
1 'polypeptide(L)'
;MDTSRTISELKSSFVRTQVRILSAALEPQEGWRAYGVPSDEGDLSDKAVEEALQKLHSVLKQHNRVVYSSQAIHHVARQIESLYWNSVHEDLHGLGYHGKGVEQGTDLSNHLNISKLPLEWESESADEEGRQRYQQLRTRLVELDEQRQQQQRRLAEYKRLQALLEPFKDPQSNIQPNLVTRDGELGKELDRMRMLVARVAGRVSQSKSLRQEDTGNATYLDTEQKLSALLDMT
;
A
#
# COMPACT_ATOMS: atom_id res chain seq x y z
N MET A 1 -38.05 -6.92 -9.71
CA MET A 1 -37.90 -5.46 -9.79
C MET A 1 -36.63 -5.12 -9.04
N ASP A 2 -35.45 -5.44 -9.61
CA ASP A 2 -34.18 -5.48 -8.87
C ASP A 2 -33.00 -4.96 -9.69
N THR A 3 -33.21 -3.95 -10.54
CA THR A 3 -32.17 -3.45 -11.47
C THR A 3 -31.25 -2.37 -10.89
N SER A 4 -31.33 -2.07 -9.59
CA SER A 4 -30.55 -1.00 -8.95
C SER A 4 -29.69 -1.46 -7.76
N ARG A 5 -29.53 -2.76 -7.52
CA ARG A 5 -28.65 -3.24 -6.44
C ARG A 5 -27.20 -3.23 -6.89
N THR A 6 -26.33 -2.62 -6.10
CA THR A 6 -24.89 -2.63 -6.38
C THR A 6 -24.33 -4.06 -6.22
N ILE A 7 -23.22 -4.36 -6.90
CA ILE A 7 -22.55 -5.68 -6.79
C ILE A 7 -22.22 -6.01 -5.33
N SER A 8 -21.80 -5.00 -4.57
CA SER A 8 -21.54 -5.10 -3.13
C SER A 8 -22.79 -5.48 -2.33
N GLU A 9 -23.95 -4.89 -2.65
CA GLU A 9 -25.23 -5.23 -2.00
C GLU A 9 -25.65 -6.67 -2.29
N LEU A 10 -25.51 -7.14 -3.54
CA LEU A 10 -25.81 -8.52 -3.90
C LEU A 10 -24.92 -9.49 -3.10
N LYS A 11 -23.60 -9.26 -3.07
CA LYS A 11 -22.66 -10.11 -2.31
C LYS A 11 -22.95 -10.10 -0.81
N SER A 12 -23.20 -8.94 -0.23
CA SER A 12 -23.56 -8.83 1.19
C SER A 12 -24.88 -9.53 1.50
N SER A 13 -25.88 -9.45 0.61
CA SER A 13 -27.18 -10.12 0.79
C SER A 13 -27.05 -11.65 0.71
N PHE A 14 -26.19 -12.17 -0.16
CA PHE A 14 -25.88 -13.58 -0.24
C PHE A 14 -25.24 -14.09 1.05
N VAL A 15 -24.18 -13.42 1.53
CA VAL A 15 -23.49 -13.80 2.76
C VAL A 15 -24.45 -13.75 3.96
N ARG A 16 -25.30 -12.73 4.08
CA ARG A 16 -26.34 -12.66 5.12
C ARG A 16 -27.30 -13.86 5.05
N THR A 17 -27.70 -14.25 3.85
CA THR A 17 -28.61 -15.38 3.65
C THR A 17 -27.95 -16.70 4.06
N GLN A 18 -26.69 -16.91 3.68
CA GLN A 18 -25.92 -18.10 4.07
C GLN A 18 -25.68 -18.17 5.58
N VAL A 19 -25.31 -17.05 6.20
CA VAL A 19 -25.17 -16.96 7.66
C VAL A 19 -26.48 -17.30 8.35
N ARG A 20 -27.62 -16.81 7.83
CA ARG A 20 -28.95 -17.13 8.37
C ARG A 20 -29.25 -18.62 8.32
N ILE A 21 -28.96 -19.29 7.20
CA ILE A 21 -29.16 -20.73 7.03
C ILE A 21 -28.28 -21.52 8.01
N LEU A 22 -27.00 -21.17 8.11
CA LEU A 22 -26.05 -21.85 8.99
C LEU A 22 -26.29 -21.56 10.48
N SER A 23 -26.94 -20.44 10.81
CA SER A 23 -27.34 -20.06 12.16
C SER A 23 -28.70 -20.64 12.59
N ALA A 24 -29.31 -21.48 11.75
CA ALA A 24 -30.59 -22.09 12.06
C ALA A 24 -30.52 -22.90 13.36
N ALA A 25 -31.63 -22.88 14.09
CA ALA A 25 -31.81 -23.63 15.31
C ALA A 25 -31.56 -25.13 15.05
N LEU A 26 -30.62 -25.73 15.79
CA LEU A 26 -30.36 -27.17 15.77
C LEU A 26 -31.49 -27.90 16.48
N GLU A 27 -32.31 -28.63 15.74
CA GLU A 27 -33.30 -29.53 16.30
C GLU A 27 -32.66 -30.91 16.54
N PRO A 28 -33.07 -31.63 17.60
CA PRO A 28 -32.62 -32.99 17.82
C PRO A 28 -33.12 -33.86 16.65
N GLN A 29 -32.21 -34.61 16.02
CA GLN A 29 -32.58 -35.49 14.91
C GLN A 29 -33.63 -36.52 15.34
N GLU A 30 -34.60 -36.79 14.47
CA GLU A 30 -35.61 -37.84 14.70
C GLU A 30 -34.89 -39.17 14.96
N GLY A 31 -35.12 -39.74 16.15
CA GLY A 31 -34.48 -41.01 16.55
C GLY A 31 -33.12 -40.88 17.24
N TRP A 32 -32.71 -39.70 17.73
CA TRP A 32 -31.44 -39.52 18.48
C TRP A 32 -31.23 -40.53 19.64
N ARG A 33 -32.32 -41.04 20.23
CA ARG A 33 -32.29 -42.08 21.27
C ARG A 33 -31.76 -43.43 20.79
N ALA A 34 -31.92 -43.75 19.51
CA ALA A 34 -31.45 -45.01 18.93
C ALA A 34 -29.93 -45.05 18.74
N TYR A 35 -29.25 -43.90 18.86
CA TYR A 35 -27.80 -43.79 18.76
C TYR A 35 -27.09 -43.91 20.13
N GLY A 36 -27.84 -43.87 21.24
CA GLY A 36 -27.30 -44.03 22.59
C GLY A 36 -27.01 -45.49 22.92
N VAL A 37 -25.90 -45.75 23.62
CA VAL A 37 -25.64 -47.07 24.22
C VAL A 37 -26.69 -47.31 25.31
N PRO A 38 -27.37 -48.48 25.35
CA PRO A 38 -28.32 -48.78 26.42
C PRO A 38 -27.59 -48.72 27.76
N SER A 39 -28.00 -47.81 28.63
CA SER A 39 -27.40 -47.57 29.94
C SER A 39 -28.34 -48.06 31.04
N ASP A 40 -27.82 -48.84 31.99
CA ASP A 40 -28.57 -49.37 33.14
C ASP A 40 -28.96 -48.28 34.17
N GLU A 41 -28.47 -47.04 34.04
CA GLU A 41 -28.68 -45.95 35.00
C GLU A 41 -29.84 -44.99 34.65
N GLY A 42 -30.64 -45.33 33.64
CA GLY A 42 -31.85 -44.58 33.26
C GLY A 42 -31.63 -43.61 32.10
N ASP A 43 -32.64 -43.51 31.25
CA ASP A 43 -32.59 -42.70 30.03
C ASP A 43 -32.42 -41.20 30.34
N LEU A 44 -31.62 -40.51 29.51
CA LEU A 44 -31.53 -39.05 29.55
C LEU A 44 -32.92 -38.42 29.42
N SER A 45 -33.31 -37.62 30.41
CA SER A 45 -34.60 -36.93 30.37
C SER A 45 -34.66 -35.93 29.22
N ASP A 46 -35.80 -35.87 28.53
CA ASP A 46 -36.04 -34.92 27.42
C ASP A 46 -35.81 -33.47 27.84
N LYS A 47 -36.12 -33.15 29.09
CA LYS A 47 -35.91 -31.82 29.67
C LYS A 47 -34.42 -31.46 29.73
N ALA A 48 -33.56 -32.40 30.09
CA ALA A 48 -32.11 -32.16 30.15
C ALA A 48 -31.52 -31.95 28.75
N VAL A 49 -32.02 -32.68 27.75
CA VAL A 49 -31.61 -32.52 26.34
C VAL A 49 -32.12 -31.19 25.78
N GLU A 50 -33.37 -30.83 26.06
CA GLU A 50 -33.94 -29.55 25.66
C GLU A 50 -33.20 -28.37 26.31
N GLU A 51 -32.88 -28.43 27.60
CA GLU A 51 -32.08 -27.41 28.29
C GLU A 51 -30.65 -27.31 27.74
N ALA A 52 -30.00 -28.44 27.44
CA ALA A 52 -28.68 -28.46 26.84
C ALA A 52 -28.69 -27.85 25.43
N LEU A 53 -29.71 -28.17 24.63
CA LEU A 53 -29.91 -27.56 23.31
C LEU A 53 -30.17 -26.06 23.43
N GLN A 54 -31.05 -25.61 24.32
CA GLN A 54 -31.31 -24.19 24.55
C GLN A 54 -30.04 -23.43 24.95
N LYS A 55 -29.21 -24.01 25.84
CA LYS A 55 -27.90 -23.45 26.21
C LYS A 55 -26.98 -23.36 24.99
N LEU A 56 -26.87 -24.43 24.21
CA LEU A 56 -26.04 -24.46 22.99
C LEU A 56 -26.50 -23.41 21.96
N HIS A 57 -27.81 -23.28 21.74
CA HIS A 57 -28.38 -22.26 20.86
C HIS A 57 -28.09 -20.85 21.35
N SER A 58 -28.14 -20.61 22.67
CA SER A 58 -27.82 -19.30 23.24
C SER A 58 -26.34 -18.93 23.00
N VAL A 59 -25.43 -19.87 23.19
CA VAL A 59 -23.98 -19.70 22.93
C VAL A 59 -23.73 -19.50 21.44
N LEU A 60 -24.36 -20.31 20.58
CA LEU A 60 -24.23 -20.19 19.13
C LEU A 60 -24.74 -18.84 18.62
N LYS A 61 -25.87 -18.36 19.15
CA LYS A 61 -26.42 -17.03 18.82
C LYS A 61 -25.50 -15.91 19.27
N GLN A 62 -24.89 -16.02 20.45
CA GLN A 62 -23.91 -15.06 20.94
C GLN A 62 -22.67 -15.04 20.04
N HIS A 63 -22.12 -16.21 19.69
CA HIS A 63 -20.99 -16.34 18.78
C HIS A 63 -21.31 -15.77 17.38
N ASN A 64 -22.46 -16.14 16.81
CA ASN A 64 -22.88 -15.69 15.49
C ASN A 64 -23.02 -14.16 15.42
N ARG A 65 -23.55 -13.53 16.48
CA ARG A 65 -23.63 -12.07 16.58
C ARG A 65 -22.27 -11.37 16.61
N VAL A 66 -21.28 -11.98 17.26
CA VAL A 66 -19.92 -11.42 17.36
C VAL A 66 -19.15 -11.62 16.06
N VAL A 67 -19.17 -12.83 15.50
CA VAL A 67 -18.38 -13.20 14.32
C VAL A 67 -19.00 -12.66 13.03
N TYR A 68 -20.31 -12.78 12.87
CA TYR A 68 -21.04 -12.34 11.67
C TYR A 68 -21.78 -11.02 11.90
N SER A 69 -21.07 -10.05 12.49
CA SER A 69 -21.58 -8.68 12.59
C SER A 69 -21.88 -8.10 11.21
N SER A 70 -22.80 -7.13 11.12
CA SER A 70 -23.14 -6.47 9.85
C SER A 70 -21.90 -5.84 9.17
N GLN A 71 -20.97 -5.32 9.97
CA GLN A 71 -19.71 -4.75 9.52
C GLN A 71 -18.74 -5.82 8.98
N ALA A 72 -18.64 -6.97 9.65
CA ALA A 72 -17.80 -8.08 9.19
C ALA A 72 -18.32 -8.63 7.84
N ILE A 73 -19.63 -8.80 7.69
CA ILE A 73 -20.25 -9.24 6.44
C ILE A 73 -19.98 -8.24 5.31
N HIS A 74 -20.10 -6.94 5.59
CA HIS A 74 -19.80 -5.90 4.60
C HIS A 74 -18.32 -5.87 4.20
N HIS A 75 -17.42 -6.07 5.17
CA HIS A 75 -15.99 -6.14 4.93
C HIS A 75 -15.61 -7.35 4.06
N VAL A 76 -16.12 -8.53 4.38
CA VAL A 76 -15.89 -9.75 3.58
C VAL A 76 -16.48 -9.59 2.17
N ALA A 77 -17.67 -9.00 2.03
CA ALA A 77 -18.25 -8.73 0.72
C ALA A 77 -17.36 -7.81 -0.13
N ARG A 78 -16.78 -6.75 0.48
CA ARG A 78 -15.80 -5.88 -0.18
C ARG A 78 -14.50 -6.60 -0.51
N GLN A 79 -14.01 -7.49 0.35
CA GLN A 79 -12.80 -8.28 0.06
C GLN A 79 -13.01 -9.22 -1.13
N ILE A 80 -14.15 -9.91 -1.18
CA ILE A 80 -14.54 -10.76 -2.33
C ILE A 80 -14.70 -9.91 -3.58
N GLU A 81 -15.20 -8.68 -3.44
CA GLU A 81 -15.27 -7.73 -4.54
C GLU A 81 -13.88 -7.31 -5.02
N SER A 82 -12.96 -6.92 -4.14
CA SER A 82 -11.59 -6.59 -4.53
C SER A 82 -10.85 -7.78 -5.12
N LEU A 83 -11.02 -8.99 -4.57
CA LEU A 83 -10.38 -10.20 -5.10
C LEU A 83 -10.93 -10.58 -6.46
N TYR A 84 -12.25 -10.45 -6.66
CA TYR A 84 -12.87 -10.66 -7.97
C TYR A 84 -12.37 -9.63 -8.98
N TRP A 85 -12.32 -8.34 -8.60
CA TRP A 85 -11.74 -7.34 -9.49
C TRP A 85 -10.28 -7.67 -9.78
N ASN A 86 -9.47 -7.99 -8.78
CA ASN A 86 -8.07 -8.34 -8.99
C ASN A 86 -7.90 -9.58 -9.88
N SER A 87 -8.70 -10.63 -9.70
CA SER A 87 -8.66 -11.82 -10.55
C SER A 87 -9.16 -11.52 -11.96
N VAL A 88 -10.18 -10.68 -12.14
CA VAL A 88 -10.61 -10.21 -13.46
C VAL A 88 -9.50 -9.39 -14.12
N HIS A 89 -8.82 -8.50 -13.39
CA HIS A 89 -7.68 -7.77 -13.91
C HIS A 89 -6.53 -8.72 -14.25
N GLU A 90 -6.26 -9.73 -13.42
CA GLU A 90 -5.20 -10.73 -13.63
C GLU A 90 -5.53 -11.69 -14.78
N ASP A 91 -6.79 -12.11 -14.94
CA ASP A 91 -7.27 -12.91 -16.07
C ASP A 91 -7.25 -12.10 -17.38
N LEU A 92 -7.59 -10.80 -17.32
CA LEU A 92 -7.38 -9.86 -18.43
C LEU A 92 -5.89 -9.64 -18.75
N HIS A 93 -4.99 -9.87 -17.79
CA HIS A 93 -3.54 -9.78 -17.99
C HIS A 93 -2.89 -11.13 -18.37
N GLY A 94 -3.47 -12.27 -17.96
CA GLY A 94 -2.89 -13.61 -18.06
C GLY A 94 -3.44 -14.44 -19.23
N LEU A 95 -4.69 -14.20 -19.65
CA LEU A 95 -5.13 -14.58 -20.98
C LEU A 95 -4.63 -13.48 -21.92
N GLY A 96 -3.73 -13.79 -22.83
CA GLY A 96 -3.22 -12.90 -23.88
C GLY A 96 -4.27 -12.31 -24.85
N TYR A 97 -5.53 -12.24 -24.45
CA TYR A 97 -6.40 -11.13 -24.81
C TYR A 97 -5.84 -9.88 -24.14
N HIS A 98 -4.92 -9.21 -24.84
CA HIS A 98 -4.98 -7.75 -24.88
C HIS A 98 -6.46 -7.35 -24.80
N GLY A 99 -6.81 -6.44 -23.90
CA GLY A 99 -7.94 -5.55 -24.13
C GLY A 99 -7.71 -4.89 -25.49
N LYS A 100 -8.13 -5.59 -26.56
CA LYS A 100 -8.00 -5.21 -27.96
C LYS A 100 -9.02 -4.11 -28.20
N GLY A 101 -8.79 -2.97 -27.59
CA GLY A 101 -9.81 -1.95 -27.54
C GLY A 101 -9.53 -0.93 -26.47
N VAL A 102 -9.42 0.30 -26.93
CA VAL A 102 -9.62 1.46 -26.10
C VAL A 102 -11.14 1.58 -25.86
N GLU A 103 -11.58 1.62 -24.60
CA GLU A 103 -13.02 1.67 -24.27
C GLU A 103 -13.70 2.91 -24.87
N GLN A 104 -14.97 2.79 -25.23
CA GLN A 104 -15.73 3.92 -25.77
C GLN A 104 -15.85 5.02 -24.71
N GLY A 105 -15.19 6.16 -24.94
CA GLY A 105 -15.20 7.30 -24.02
C GLY A 105 -13.88 7.54 -23.28
N THR A 106 -12.86 6.70 -23.46
CA THR A 106 -11.52 7.01 -22.95
C THR A 106 -10.97 8.25 -23.64
N ASP A 107 -10.30 9.10 -22.87
CA ASP A 107 -9.61 10.26 -23.41
C ASP A 107 -8.36 9.84 -24.20
N LEU A 108 -8.42 10.01 -25.52
CA LEU A 108 -7.30 9.81 -26.45
C LEU A 108 -6.28 10.96 -26.40
N SER A 109 -6.44 11.92 -25.49
CA SER A 109 -5.44 12.93 -25.19
C SER A 109 -4.36 12.40 -24.24
N ASN A 110 -4.59 11.32 -23.50
CA ASN A 110 -3.58 10.79 -22.58
C ASN A 110 -2.61 9.84 -23.31
N HIS A 111 -1.31 10.11 -23.22
CA HIS A 111 -0.24 9.25 -23.77
C HIS A 111 -0.42 7.76 -23.42
N LEU A 112 -0.80 7.45 -22.18
CA LEU A 112 -0.98 6.08 -21.71
C LEU A 112 -2.12 5.33 -22.41
N ASN A 113 -3.12 6.06 -22.90
CA ASN A 113 -4.23 5.48 -23.65
C ASN A 113 -3.85 5.30 -25.12
N ILE A 114 -3.05 6.24 -25.65
CA ILE A 114 -2.50 6.17 -27.01
C ILE A 114 -1.58 4.95 -27.15
N SER A 115 -0.72 4.69 -26.15
CA SER A 115 0.18 3.53 -26.16
C SER A 115 -0.55 2.18 -26.10
N LYS A 116 -1.79 2.16 -25.60
CA LYS A 116 -2.64 0.96 -25.55
C LYS A 116 -3.34 0.67 -26.87
N LEU A 117 -3.30 1.58 -27.85
CA LEU A 117 -3.94 1.37 -29.14
C LEU A 117 -3.28 0.21 -29.91
N PRO A 118 -4.08 -0.75 -30.42
CA PRO A 118 -3.57 -1.84 -31.26
C PRO A 118 -2.78 -1.34 -32.46
N LEU A 119 -1.74 -2.10 -32.86
CA LEU A 119 -0.95 -1.81 -34.07
C LEU A 119 -1.79 -2.00 -35.34
N GLU A 120 -2.66 -3.00 -35.36
CA GLU A 120 -3.52 -3.34 -36.49
C GLU A 120 -4.99 -3.34 -36.05
N TRP A 121 -5.88 -3.00 -36.99
CA TRP A 121 -7.32 -3.04 -36.76
C TRP A 121 -7.84 -4.44 -37.07
N GLU A 122 -7.98 -5.27 -36.04
CA GLU A 122 -8.30 -6.70 -36.16
C GLU A 122 -9.81 -6.99 -36.29
N SER A 123 -10.65 -5.99 -36.58
CA SER A 123 -12.08 -6.22 -36.77
C SER A 123 -12.32 -7.03 -38.05
N GLU A 124 -12.97 -8.18 -37.92
CA GLU A 124 -13.30 -9.09 -39.02
C GLU A 124 -14.25 -8.44 -40.06
N SER A 125 -14.93 -7.36 -39.66
CA SER A 125 -15.80 -6.53 -40.50
C SER A 125 -15.12 -5.36 -41.21
N ALA A 126 -13.81 -5.17 -41.03
CA ALA A 126 -13.13 -4.00 -41.57
C ALA A 126 -12.59 -4.23 -42.98
N ASP A 127 -13.05 -3.40 -43.91
CA ASP A 127 -12.50 -3.26 -45.25
C ASP A 127 -11.02 -2.82 -45.19
N GLU A 128 -10.24 -3.18 -46.22
CA GLU A 128 -8.82 -2.84 -46.33
C GLU A 128 -8.58 -1.31 -46.28
N GLU A 129 -9.48 -0.52 -46.86
CA GLU A 129 -9.45 0.94 -46.76
C GLU A 129 -9.61 1.44 -45.31
N GLY A 130 -10.44 0.77 -44.51
CA GLY A 130 -10.64 1.09 -43.10
C GLY A 130 -9.37 0.84 -42.28
N ARG A 131 -8.64 -0.24 -42.57
CA ARG A 131 -7.36 -0.56 -41.93
C ARG A 131 -6.30 0.47 -42.25
N GLN A 132 -6.19 0.88 -43.53
CA GLN A 132 -5.25 1.92 -43.95
C GLN A 132 -5.57 3.27 -43.30
N ARG A 133 -6.86 3.66 -43.24
CA ARG A 133 -7.29 4.89 -42.55
C ARG A 133 -6.96 4.84 -41.06
N TYR A 134 -7.19 3.71 -40.40
CA TYR A 134 -6.83 3.53 -38.99
C TYR A 134 -5.32 3.72 -38.78
N GLN A 135 -4.49 3.09 -39.60
CA GLN A 135 -3.04 3.22 -39.51
C GLN A 135 -2.58 4.67 -39.68
N GLN A 136 -3.12 5.38 -40.68
CA GLN A 136 -2.82 6.81 -40.92
C GLN A 136 -3.24 7.71 -39.75
N LEU A 137 -4.41 7.46 -39.16
CA LEU A 137 -4.89 8.22 -38.01
C LEU A 137 -4.04 7.92 -36.77
N ARG A 138 -3.67 6.65 -36.56
CA ARG A 138 -2.82 6.23 -35.44
C ARG A 138 -1.43 6.86 -35.53
N THR A 139 -0.78 6.84 -36.68
CA THR A 139 0.54 7.47 -36.86
C THR A 139 0.46 8.96 -36.57
N ARG A 140 -0.53 9.66 -37.15
CA ARG A 140 -0.77 11.08 -36.87
C ARG A 140 -1.01 11.35 -35.38
N LEU A 141 -1.74 10.48 -34.69
CA LEU A 141 -2.02 10.63 -33.26
C LEU A 141 -0.74 10.51 -32.44
N VAL A 142 0.10 9.52 -32.74
CA VAL A 142 1.40 9.35 -32.08
C VAL A 142 2.31 10.56 -32.33
N GLU A 143 2.41 11.05 -33.57
CA GLU A 143 3.19 12.25 -33.90
C GLU A 143 2.72 13.49 -33.11
N LEU A 144 1.40 13.70 -33.03
CA LEU A 144 0.83 14.82 -32.26
C LEU A 144 1.07 14.68 -30.75
N ASP A 145 1.06 13.45 -30.22
CA ASP A 145 1.39 13.21 -28.83
C ASP A 145 2.87 13.48 -28.53
N GLU A 146 3.78 13.06 -29.42
CA GLU A 146 5.21 13.38 -29.30
C GLU A 146 5.44 14.89 -29.30
N GLN A 147 4.83 15.62 -30.23
CA GLN A 147 4.91 17.09 -30.27
C GLN A 147 4.40 17.70 -28.97
N ARG A 148 3.27 17.22 -28.45
CA ARG A 148 2.70 17.70 -27.19
C ARG A 148 3.62 17.43 -26.02
N GLN A 149 4.21 16.23 -25.93
CA GLN A 149 5.17 15.90 -24.88
C GLN A 149 6.40 16.81 -24.93
N GLN A 150 6.92 17.09 -26.13
CA GLN A 150 8.04 18.03 -26.30
C GLN A 150 7.67 19.43 -25.80
N GLN A 151 6.48 19.93 -26.12
CA GLN A 151 6.02 21.24 -25.64
C GLN A 151 5.80 21.26 -24.12
N GLN A 152 5.25 20.19 -23.55
CA GLN A 152 5.09 20.06 -22.09
C GLN A 152 6.45 20.02 -21.37
N ARG A 153 7.45 19.33 -21.92
CA ARG A 153 8.82 19.32 -21.39
C ARG A 153 9.44 20.71 -21.43
N ARG A 154 9.35 21.41 -22.57
CA ARG A 154 9.83 22.80 -22.71
C ARG A 154 9.15 23.73 -21.71
N LEU A 155 7.84 23.62 -21.55
CA LEU A 155 7.09 24.40 -20.57
C LEU A 155 7.56 24.09 -19.14
N ALA A 156 7.77 22.81 -18.81
CA ALA A 156 8.27 22.42 -17.50
C ALA A 156 9.68 22.97 -17.23
N GLU A 157 10.56 22.95 -18.23
CA GLU A 157 11.88 23.58 -18.18
C GLU A 157 11.78 25.08 -17.94
N TYR A 158 10.94 25.79 -18.69
CA TYR A 158 10.74 27.24 -18.49
C TYR A 158 10.15 27.56 -17.12
N LYS A 159 9.20 26.77 -16.62
CA LYS A 159 8.67 26.94 -15.26
C LYS A 159 9.73 26.70 -14.20
N ARG A 160 10.61 25.70 -14.40
CA ARG A 160 11.75 25.46 -13.51
C ARG A 160 12.73 26.64 -13.53
N LEU A 161 13.07 27.15 -14.70
CA LEU A 161 13.92 28.33 -14.85
C LEU A 161 13.27 29.56 -14.21
N GLN A 162 11.98 29.76 -14.43
CA GLN A 162 11.22 30.82 -13.78
C GLN A 162 11.30 30.69 -12.25
N ALA A 163 11.10 29.49 -11.69
CA ALA A 163 11.20 29.25 -10.26
C ALA A 163 12.61 29.55 -9.70
N LEU A 164 13.67 29.28 -10.47
CA LEU A 164 15.04 29.67 -10.11
C LEU A 164 15.28 31.18 -10.18
N LEU A 165 14.53 31.88 -11.04
CA LEU A 165 14.60 33.33 -11.20
C LEU A 165 13.67 34.09 -10.25
N GLU A 166 12.66 33.46 -9.65
CA GLU A 166 11.75 34.08 -8.66
C GLU A 166 12.52 34.81 -7.53
N PRO A 167 13.56 34.23 -6.91
CA PRO A 167 14.33 34.91 -5.88
C PRO A 167 15.04 36.19 -6.36
N PHE A 168 15.31 36.32 -7.66
CA PHE A 168 15.98 37.48 -8.26
C PHE A 168 15.04 38.65 -8.55
N LYS A 169 13.72 38.47 -8.44
CA LYS A 169 12.77 39.58 -8.61
C LYS A 169 12.91 40.63 -7.52
N ASP A 170 13.16 40.20 -6.28
CA ASP A 170 13.42 41.06 -5.12
C ASP A 170 14.83 40.80 -4.56
N PRO A 171 15.87 41.26 -5.26
CA PRO A 171 17.26 40.94 -4.91
C PRO A 171 17.64 41.50 -3.54
N GLN A 172 17.04 42.62 -3.11
CA GLN A 172 17.29 43.23 -1.80
C GLN A 172 16.77 42.38 -0.63
N SER A 173 15.66 41.67 -0.82
CA SER A 173 15.06 40.81 0.21
C SER A 173 15.70 39.42 0.24
N ASN A 174 15.90 38.80 -0.93
CA ASN A 174 16.20 37.37 -1.00
C ASN A 174 17.69 37.06 -1.19
N ILE A 175 18.44 37.95 -1.85
CA ILE A 175 19.84 37.68 -2.25
C ILE A 175 20.82 38.41 -1.34
N GLN A 176 20.55 39.68 -1.02
CA GLN A 176 21.41 40.50 -0.17
C GLN A 176 21.71 39.93 1.23
N PRO A 177 20.77 39.34 1.99
CA PRO A 177 21.11 38.73 3.28
C PRO A 177 21.99 37.47 3.14
N ASN A 178 21.87 36.77 2.01
CA ASN A 178 22.62 35.54 1.71
C ASN A 178 23.99 35.78 1.04
N LEU A 179 24.36 37.04 0.80
CA LEU A 179 25.67 37.41 0.26
C LEU A 179 26.69 37.51 1.39
N VAL A 180 27.88 36.93 1.19
CA VAL A 180 29.06 37.09 2.08
C VAL A 180 29.62 38.51 1.86
N THR A 181 28.93 39.52 2.35
CA THR A 181 29.46 40.86 2.48
C THR A 181 30.19 40.97 3.82
N ARG A 182 31.19 41.86 3.90
CA ARG A 182 32.06 42.03 5.08
C ARG A 182 31.27 42.30 6.38
N ASP A 183 30.08 42.90 6.28
CA ASP A 183 29.17 43.19 7.40
C ASP A 183 27.81 42.47 7.30
N GLY A 184 27.69 41.50 6.39
CA GLY A 184 26.45 40.77 6.09
C GLY A 184 26.04 39.79 7.18
N GLU A 185 24.75 39.43 7.22
CA GLU A 185 24.18 38.50 8.21
C GLU A 185 24.87 37.11 8.15
N LEU A 186 25.11 36.59 6.94
CA LEU A 186 25.85 35.35 6.73
C LEU A 186 27.30 35.43 7.24
N GLY A 187 27.96 36.58 7.11
CA GLY A 187 29.30 36.80 7.65
C GLY A 187 29.33 36.71 9.17
N LYS A 188 28.33 37.32 9.83
CA LYS A 188 28.14 37.23 11.29
C LYS A 188 27.87 35.79 11.74
N GLU A 189 27.09 35.02 10.98
CA GLU A 189 26.86 33.60 11.27
C GLU A 189 28.11 32.74 11.06
N LEU A 190 28.89 33.00 10.02
CA LEU A 190 30.18 32.32 9.80
C LEU A 190 31.18 32.61 10.92
N ASP A 191 31.22 33.84 11.42
CA ASP A 191 32.09 34.19 12.56
C ASP A 191 31.62 33.53 13.87
N ARG A 192 30.31 33.42 14.09
CA ARG A 192 29.75 32.62 15.20
C ARG A 192 30.13 31.14 15.05
N MET A 193 30.03 30.57 13.85
CA MET A 193 30.44 29.20 13.58
C MET A 193 31.95 29.01 13.81
N ARG A 194 32.80 29.94 13.39
CA ARG A 194 34.26 29.90 13.68
C ARG A 194 34.53 29.89 15.18
N MET A 195 33.84 30.73 15.94
CA MET A 195 33.98 30.78 17.39
C MET A 195 33.51 29.48 18.06
N LEU A 196 32.39 28.91 17.60
CA LEU A 196 31.88 27.62 18.06
C LEU A 196 32.85 26.47 17.74
N VAL A 197 33.40 26.43 16.51
CA VAL A 197 34.40 25.44 16.09
C VAL A 197 35.67 25.54 16.93
N ALA A 198 36.18 26.75 17.17
CA ALA A 198 37.34 26.95 18.03
C ALA A 198 37.08 26.44 19.46
N ARG A 199 35.88 26.70 20.00
CA ARG A 199 35.48 26.25 21.33
C ARG A 199 35.29 24.73 21.41
N VAL A 200 34.72 24.12 20.38
CA VAL A 200 34.56 22.66 20.27
C VAL A 200 35.94 22.00 20.12
N ALA A 201 36.81 22.51 19.26
CA ALA A 201 38.17 22.02 19.09
C ALA A 201 38.96 22.09 20.41
N GLY A 202 38.83 23.19 21.16
CA GLY A 202 39.43 23.35 22.49
C GLY A 202 38.87 22.39 23.54
N ARG A 203 37.55 22.14 23.55
CA ARG A 203 36.96 21.14 24.47
C ARG A 203 37.36 19.70 24.10
N VAL A 204 37.47 19.39 22.82
CA VAL A 204 37.89 18.05 22.35
C VAL A 204 39.37 17.82 22.64
N SER A 205 40.23 18.83 22.51
CA SER A 205 41.64 18.71 22.90
C SER A 205 41.79 18.57 24.42
N GLN A 206 41.02 19.32 25.22
CA GLN A 206 40.99 19.15 26.68
C GLN A 206 40.49 17.77 27.10
N SER A 207 39.41 17.25 26.48
CA SER A 207 38.90 15.90 26.79
C SER A 207 39.86 14.80 26.35
N LYS A 208 40.61 15.00 25.26
CA LYS A 208 41.70 14.10 24.85
C LYS A 208 42.87 14.13 25.82
N SER A 209 43.24 15.30 26.34
CA SER A 209 44.29 15.45 27.36
C SER A 209 43.91 14.77 28.69
N LEU A 210 42.68 14.97 29.16
CA LEU A 210 42.16 14.32 30.37
C LEU A 210 42.09 12.79 30.22
N ARG A 211 41.72 12.29 29.03
CA ARG A 211 41.79 10.85 28.70
C ARG A 211 43.22 10.30 28.67
N GLN A 212 44.22 11.13 28.39
CA GLN A 212 45.62 10.71 28.35
C GLN A 212 46.24 10.69 29.75
N GLU A 213 45.81 11.58 30.65
CA GLU A 213 46.19 11.57 32.06
C GLU A 213 45.56 10.41 32.85
N ASP A 214 44.32 10.00 32.54
CA ASP A 214 43.68 8.82 33.15
C ASP A 214 44.28 7.48 32.68
N THR A 215 45.01 7.45 31.56
CA THR A 215 45.73 6.25 31.09
C THR A 215 47.14 6.10 31.66
N GLY A 216 47.60 7.03 32.50
CA GLY A 216 48.91 6.98 33.15
C GLY A 216 49.04 5.96 34.28
N ASN A 217 47.95 5.25 34.65
CA ASN A 217 47.92 4.37 35.81
C ASN A 217 47.25 3.00 35.55
N ALA A 218 47.31 2.50 34.31
CA ALA A 218 46.92 1.13 33.99
C ALA A 218 48.16 0.31 33.62
N THR A 219 48.59 -0.50 34.59
CA THR A 219 49.63 -1.53 34.56
C THR A 219 49.76 -2.19 33.18
N TYR A 220 50.97 -2.12 32.61
CA TYR A 220 51.38 -2.92 31.45
C TYR A 220 51.20 -4.40 31.77
N LEU A 221 50.11 -5.00 31.30
CA LEU A 221 49.98 -6.45 31.22
C LEU A 221 50.63 -6.89 29.92
N ASP A 222 51.60 -7.79 30.07
CA ASP A 222 52.42 -8.37 29.02
C ASP A 222 51.53 -8.99 27.92
N THR A 223 51.86 -8.71 26.66
CA THR A 223 51.01 -9.01 25.51
C THR A 223 50.75 -10.51 25.33
N GLU A 224 51.64 -11.37 25.84
CA GLU A 224 51.45 -12.82 25.84
C GLU A 224 50.31 -13.27 26.77
N GLN A 225 50.13 -12.62 27.92
CA GLN A 225 49.05 -12.96 28.87
C GLN A 225 47.66 -12.59 28.32
N LYS A 226 47.59 -11.55 27.48
CA LYS A 226 46.34 -11.19 26.77
C LYS A 226 46.01 -12.17 25.65
N LEU A 227 47.01 -12.74 24.98
CA LEU A 227 46.79 -13.71 23.92
C LEU A 227 46.37 -15.08 24.48
N SER A 228 46.96 -15.51 25.61
CA SER A 228 46.54 -16.75 26.26
C SER A 228 45.09 -16.68 26.75
N ALA A 229 44.68 -15.55 27.34
CA ALA A 229 43.31 -15.36 27.82
C ALA A 229 42.25 -15.33 26.70
N LEU A 230 42.64 -15.03 25.45
CA LEU A 230 41.74 -15.06 24.29
C LEU A 230 41.62 -16.44 23.66
N LEU A 231 42.63 -17.31 23.81
CA LEU A 231 42.63 -18.66 23.27
C LEU A 231 41.90 -19.67 24.17
N ASP A 232 41.82 -19.42 25.48
CA ASP A 232 41.10 -20.28 26.43
C ASP A 232 39.56 -20.06 26.44
N MET A 233 39.03 -19.18 25.58
CA MET A 233 37.60 -18.82 25.51
C MET A 233 36.84 -19.47 24.33
N THR A 234 37.41 -20.48 23.68
CA THR A 234 36.72 -21.34 22.69
C THR A 234 36.63 -22.78 23.18
#